data_AF-A0A0F6Z4L5-F1
#
_entry.id   AF-A0A0F6Z4L5-F1
#
_cell.length_a   1.000
_cell.length_b   1.000
_cell.length_c   1.000
_cell.angle_alpha   90.00
_cell.angle_beta   90.00
_cell.angle_gamma   90.00
#
_symmetry.space_group_name_H-M   'P 1'
#
loop_
_entity.id
_entity.type
_entity.pdbx_description
1 polymer ?
#
loop_
_entity_poly.entity_id
_entity_poly.type
_entity_poly.pdbx_seq_one_letter_code
_entity_poly.pdbx_strand_id
1 'polypeptide(L)'
;MMNGIGGSGDFTRNAFASTFISPSAAKVDAISAIVPFASHIDHTEHDAMVVITEYGYADLRGLSPKQRVPKMIAIAHPDYRPLLEEYFDRALNSADSYQHTPHDLRTAFDFHNRLNSRGTMKIEKA
;
A
#
# COMPACT_ATOMS: atom_id res chain seq x y z
N MET A 1 -15.70 0.28 -10.06
CA MET A 1 -15.14 1.08 -11.17
C MET A 1 -15.16 2.54 -10.75
N MET A 2 -14.04 3.27 -10.91
CA MET A 2 -13.99 4.73 -10.68
C MET A 2 -14.13 5.48 -12.02
N ASN A 3 -13.10 5.40 -12.87
CA ASN A 3 -13.11 5.90 -14.24
C ASN A 3 -12.67 4.77 -15.20
N GLY A 4 -11.36 4.50 -15.26
CA GLY A 4 -10.71 3.45 -16.04
C GLY A 4 -9.19 3.64 -16.03
N ILE A 5 -8.42 2.65 -16.47
CA ILE A 5 -6.94 2.72 -16.49
C ILE A 5 -6.41 3.86 -17.37
N GLY A 6 -7.10 4.16 -18.48
CA GLY A 6 -6.65 5.15 -19.46
C GLY A 6 -5.24 4.84 -19.96
N GLY A 7 -4.44 5.89 -20.19
CA GLY A 7 -3.06 5.74 -20.63
C GLY A 7 -2.04 5.58 -19.50
N SER A 8 -2.46 5.39 -18.23
CA SER A 8 -1.51 5.36 -17.11
C SER A 8 -0.47 4.25 -17.27
N GLY A 9 -0.85 3.10 -17.84
CA GLY A 9 0.05 1.98 -18.13
C GLY A 9 1.03 2.32 -19.25
N ASP A 10 0.58 3.01 -20.30
CA ASP A 10 1.41 3.43 -21.43
C ASP A 10 2.56 4.33 -20.97
N PHE A 11 2.28 5.25 -20.05
CA PHE A 11 3.31 6.14 -19.49
C PHE A 11 4.17 5.44 -18.44
N THR A 12 3.58 4.81 -17.43
CA THR A 12 4.36 4.33 -16.26
C THR A 12 5.32 3.19 -16.60
N ARG A 13 4.95 2.27 -17.50
CA ARG A 13 5.83 1.18 -17.98
C ARG A 13 7.00 1.68 -18.83
N ASN A 14 6.81 2.77 -19.58
CA ASN A 14 7.80 3.26 -20.55
C ASN A 14 8.57 4.51 -20.09
N ALA A 15 8.20 5.08 -18.95
CA ALA A 15 8.85 6.27 -18.43
C ALA A 15 10.26 5.98 -17.91
N PHE A 16 11.17 6.94 -18.09
CA PHE A 16 12.48 6.90 -17.45
C PHE A 16 12.39 6.90 -15.91
N ALA A 17 11.38 7.59 -15.38
CA ALA A 17 10.99 7.55 -13.97
C ALA A 17 9.47 7.57 -13.87
N SER A 18 8.88 6.54 -13.26
CA SER A 18 7.44 6.48 -13.01
C SER A 18 7.10 6.96 -11.60
N THR A 19 6.04 7.76 -11.48
CA THR A 19 5.65 8.34 -10.19
C THR A 19 4.15 8.26 -10.01
N PHE A 20 3.72 7.85 -8.82
CA PHE A 20 2.33 7.88 -8.37
C PHE A 20 2.17 8.90 -7.24
N ILE A 21 1.15 9.74 -7.35
CA ILE A 21 0.88 10.82 -6.39
C ILE A 21 -0.56 10.65 -5.90
N SER A 22 -0.72 10.60 -4.58
CA SER A 22 -2.04 10.50 -3.93
C SER A 22 -1.99 11.16 -2.56
N PRO A 23 -3.08 11.79 -2.08
CA PRO A 23 -3.29 11.95 -0.65
C PRO A 23 -3.11 10.61 0.07
N SER A 24 -2.53 10.61 1.26
CA SER A 24 -2.26 9.38 2.02
C SER A 24 -3.53 8.74 2.58
N ALA A 25 -4.62 9.50 2.68
CA ALA A 25 -5.94 9.05 3.08
C ALA A 25 -7.07 9.73 2.31
N ALA A 26 -8.26 9.14 2.36
CA ALA A 26 -9.47 9.63 1.70
C ALA A 26 -10.71 9.48 2.59
N LYS A 27 -11.79 10.18 2.22
CA LYS A 27 -13.10 10.15 2.91
C LYS A 27 -12.97 10.51 4.40
N VAL A 28 -12.44 11.70 4.70
CA VAL A 28 -12.22 12.18 6.08
C VAL A 28 -11.37 11.17 6.86
N ASP A 29 -10.24 10.80 6.25
CA ASP A 29 -9.27 9.84 6.74
C ASP A 29 -9.84 8.46 7.09
N ALA A 30 -11.03 8.09 6.61
CA ALA A 30 -11.62 6.77 6.82
C ALA A 30 -11.00 5.68 5.94
N ILE A 31 -10.28 6.05 4.88
CA ILE A 31 -9.65 5.15 3.92
C ILE A 31 -8.16 5.47 3.82
N SER A 32 -7.30 4.49 4.02
CA SER A 32 -5.86 4.61 3.73
C SER A 32 -5.61 4.41 2.23
N ALA A 33 -4.75 5.24 1.63
CA ALA A 33 -4.24 5.02 0.27
C ALA A 33 -3.14 3.95 0.24
N ILE A 34 -2.40 3.77 1.35
CA ILE A 34 -1.41 2.70 1.51
C ILE A 34 -2.05 1.55 2.29
N VAL A 35 -2.10 0.37 1.71
CA VAL A 35 -2.81 -0.81 2.26
C VAL A 35 -1.91 -2.04 2.28
N PRO A 36 -2.23 -3.05 3.13
CA PRO A 36 -1.49 -4.32 3.15
C PRO A 36 -1.39 -5.01 1.80
N PHE A 37 -2.50 -5.04 1.05
CA PHE A 37 -2.55 -5.57 -0.31
C PHE A 37 -3.67 -4.86 -1.07
N ALA A 38 -3.39 -4.40 -2.29
CA ALA A 38 -4.39 -3.70 -3.08
C ALA A 38 -5.48 -4.67 -3.56
N SER A 39 -6.74 -4.22 -3.52
CA SER A 39 -7.90 -5.01 -3.92
C SER A 39 -8.02 -5.22 -5.44
N HIS A 40 -7.31 -4.40 -6.22
CA HIS A 40 -7.17 -4.50 -7.66
C HIS A 40 -5.79 -3.94 -8.05
N ILE A 41 -5.14 -4.54 -9.06
CA ILE A 41 -3.80 -4.15 -9.51
C ILE A 41 -3.87 -3.70 -10.96
N ASP A 42 -3.75 -2.40 -11.21
CA ASP A 42 -3.54 -1.85 -12.56
C ASP A 42 -2.04 -1.78 -12.90
N HIS A 43 -1.19 -1.50 -11.91
CA HIS A 43 0.25 -1.32 -12.05
C HIS A 43 1.00 -2.26 -11.10
N THR A 44 1.87 -3.10 -11.65
CA THR A 44 2.70 -3.97 -10.82
C THR A 44 3.80 -3.17 -10.14
N GLU A 45 4.49 -3.75 -9.16
CA GLU A 45 5.61 -3.07 -8.49
C GLU A 45 6.73 -2.66 -9.46
N HIS A 46 6.87 -3.39 -10.57
CA HIS A 46 7.82 -3.10 -11.66
C HIS A 46 7.50 -1.79 -12.40
N ASP A 47 6.26 -1.31 -12.32
CA ASP A 47 5.79 -0.08 -12.97
C ASP A 47 5.85 1.13 -12.05
N ALA A 48 6.16 0.95 -10.77
CA ALA A 48 6.08 1.98 -9.73
C ALA A 48 7.45 2.22 -9.09
N MET A 49 8.13 3.28 -9.53
CA MET A 49 9.46 3.66 -9.03
C MET A 49 9.39 4.62 -7.84
N VAL A 50 8.50 5.61 -7.87
CA VAL A 50 8.37 6.60 -6.79
C VAL A 50 6.90 6.77 -6.41
N VAL A 51 6.60 6.82 -5.11
CA VAL A 51 5.26 7.12 -4.60
C VAL A 51 5.32 8.34 -3.68
N ILE A 52 4.37 9.26 -3.81
CA ILE A 52 4.37 10.56 -3.13
C ILE A 52 3.03 10.79 -2.43
N THR A 53 3.09 11.25 -1.18
CA THR A 53 1.96 11.73 -0.38
C THR A 53 2.29 13.05 0.30
N GLU A 54 1.36 13.64 1.05
CA GLU A 54 1.60 14.81 1.90
C GLU A 54 2.61 14.56 3.04
N TYR A 55 2.95 13.30 3.34
CA TYR A 55 3.94 12.94 4.35
C TYR A 55 5.34 12.67 3.79
N GLY A 56 5.55 12.84 2.48
CA GLY A 56 6.86 12.70 1.84
C GLY A 56 6.83 11.83 0.58
N TYR A 57 7.96 11.22 0.25
CA TYR A 57 8.10 10.34 -0.90
C TYR A 57 8.84 9.04 -0.55
N ALA A 58 8.48 7.98 -1.26
CA ALA A 58 9.13 6.68 -1.22
C ALA A 58 9.80 6.43 -2.57
N ASP A 59 11.13 6.52 -2.62
CA ASP A 59 11.93 6.06 -3.76
C ASP A 59 12.18 4.55 -3.61
N LEU A 60 11.69 3.78 -4.58
CA LEU A 60 11.63 2.32 -4.55
C LEU A 60 12.62 1.68 -5.53
N ARG A 61 13.39 2.48 -6.26
CA ARG A 61 14.32 2.00 -7.28
C ARG A 61 15.40 1.10 -6.65
N GLY A 62 15.60 -0.08 -7.23
CA GLY A 62 16.62 -1.04 -6.78
C GLY A 62 16.33 -1.73 -5.45
N LEU A 63 15.12 -1.57 -4.89
CA LEU A 63 14.74 -2.19 -3.62
C LEU A 63 14.00 -3.51 -3.85
N SER A 64 14.33 -4.53 -3.05
CA SER A 64 13.51 -5.75 -2.93
C SER A 64 12.14 -5.46 -2.29
N PRO A 65 11.11 -6.31 -2.46
CA PRO A 65 9.80 -6.10 -1.86
C PRO A 65 9.85 -5.77 -0.36
N LYS A 66 10.66 -6.51 0.43
CA LYS A 66 10.85 -6.24 1.86
C LYS A 66 11.45 -4.86 2.15
N GLN A 67 12.38 -4.39 1.32
CA GLN A 67 13.00 -3.07 1.48
C GLN A 67 12.05 -1.93 1.07
N ARG A 68 11.08 -2.20 0.19
CA ARG A 68 10.05 -1.22 -0.20
C ARG A 68 9.07 -0.93 0.93
N VAL A 69 8.73 -1.93 1.75
CA VAL A 69 7.72 -1.79 2.83
C VAL A 69 7.99 -0.62 3.79
N PRO A 70 9.16 -0.49 4.46
CA PRO A 70 9.39 0.61 5.39
C PRO A 70 9.33 1.99 4.72
N LYS A 71 9.72 2.08 3.44
CA LYS A 71 9.60 3.33 2.65
C LYS A 71 8.14 3.70 2.40
N MET A 72 7.31 2.72 2.05
CA MET A 72 5.87 2.92 1.84
C MET A 72 5.14 3.27 3.13
N ILE A 73 5.47 2.62 4.25
CA ILE A 73 4.88 2.92 5.57
C ILE A 73 5.24 4.34 6.01
N ALA A 74 6.47 4.80 5.77
CA ALA A 74 6.92 6.13 6.15
C ALA A 74 6.10 7.27 5.51
N ILE A 75 5.50 7.03 4.34
CA ILE A 75 4.66 8.00 3.62
C ILE A 75 3.15 7.75 3.80
N ALA A 76 2.74 6.74 4.57
CA ALA A 76 1.34 6.52 4.90
C ALA A 76 0.85 7.56 5.92
N HIS A 77 -0.47 7.74 6.00
CA HIS A 77 -1.10 8.58 7.04
C HIS A 77 -0.71 8.05 8.43
N PRO A 78 -0.35 8.90 9.41
CA PRO A 78 0.09 8.50 10.75
C PRO A 78 -0.86 7.51 11.45
N ASP A 79 -2.17 7.70 11.33
CA ASP A 79 -3.17 6.78 11.92
C ASP A 79 -3.09 5.34 11.39
N TYR A 80 -2.57 5.12 10.18
CA TYR A 80 -2.50 3.81 9.54
C TYR A 80 -1.12 3.14 9.65
N ARG A 81 -0.05 3.88 9.99
CA ARG A 81 1.32 3.31 10.08
C ARG A 81 1.41 2.15 11.07
N PRO A 82 0.89 2.25 12.31
CA PRO A 82 0.97 1.14 13.26
C PRO A 82 0.26 -0.12 12.75
N LEU A 83 -0.85 0.04 12.04
CA LEU A 83 -1.61 -1.08 11.46
C LEU A 83 -0.88 -1.76 10.30
N LEU A 84 -0.13 -0.98 9.51
CA LEU A 84 0.70 -1.50 8.42
C LEU A 84 1.96 -2.21 8.94
N GLU A 85 2.58 -1.66 9.97
CA GLU A 85 3.72 -2.26 10.68
C GLU A 85 3.31 -3.60 11.31
N GLU A 86 2.20 -3.62 12.06
CA GLU A 86 1.66 -4.85 12.66
C GLU A 86 1.35 -5.93 11.60
N TYR A 87 0.76 -5.54 10.46
CA TYR A 87 0.51 -6.46 9.35
C TYR A 87 1.82 -7.04 8.80
N PHE A 88 2.82 -6.19 8.56
CA PHE A 88 4.10 -6.63 8.01
C PHE A 88 4.84 -7.54 8.97
N ASP A 89 4.85 -7.22 10.26
CA ASP A 89 5.43 -8.06 11.31
C ASP A 89 4.73 -9.41 11.38
N ARG A 90 3.39 -9.44 11.36
CA ARG A 90 2.64 -10.70 11.33
C ARG A 90 2.96 -11.52 10.08
N ALA A 91 3.07 -10.88 8.92
CA ALA A 91 3.42 -11.55 7.67
C ALA A 91 4.81 -12.18 7.74
N LEU A 92 5.82 -11.43 8.22
CA LEU A 92 7.19 -11.91 8.41
C LEU A 92 7.30 -13.11 9.36
N ASN A 93 6.46 -13.13 10.40
CA ASN A 93 6.43 -14.19 11.40
C ASN A 93 5.51 -15.37 11.04
N SER A 94 4.95 -15.40 9.82
CA SER A 94 4.21 -16.57 9.35
C SER A 94 5.15 -17.77 9.13
N ALA A 95 4.60 -18.99 9.18
CA ALA A 95 5.36 -20.23 9.39
C ALA A 95 6.46 -20.55 8.36
N ASP A 96 6.48 -19.87 7.20
CA ASP A 96 7.44 -20.11 6.14
C ASP A 96 8.66 -19.18 6.27
N SER A 97 9.85 -19.76 6.44
CA SER A 97 11.11 -19.03 6.65
C SER A 97 11.67 -18.35 5.39
N TYR A 98 11.12 -18.61 4.20
CA TYR A 98 11.64 -18.13 2.91
C TYR A 98 10.65 -17.25 2.15
N GLN A 99 10.38 -16.06 2.68
CA GLN A 99 9.42 -15.14 2.06
C GLN A 99 10.15 -14.07 1.22
N HIS A 100 9.88 -14.01 -0.08
CA HIS A 100 10.31 -12.88 -0.92
C HIS A 100 9.42 -11.66 -0.72
N THR A 101 8.09 -11.88 -0.77
CA THR A 101 7.04 -10.88 -0.54
C THR A 101 6.12 -11.38 0.57
N PRO A 102 6.41 -11.04 1.85
CA PRO A 102 5.63 -11.48 3.00
C PRO A 102 4.16 -11.06 2.93
N HIS A 103 3.24 -12.01 3.10
CA HIS A 103 1.82 -11.74 3.28
C HIS A 103 1.19 -12.69 4.29
N ASP A 104 0.34 -12.17 5.17
CA ASP A 104 -0.66 -12.97 5.89
C ASP A 104 -1.98 -12.92 5.11
N LEU A 105 -2.25 -13.96 4.32
CA LEU A 105 -3.41 -14.02 3.42
C LEU A 105 -4.74 -13.93 4.15
N ARG A 106 -4.80 -14.33 5.43
CA ARG A 106 -6.02 -14.26 6.24
C ARG A 106 -6.47 -12.82 6.49
N THR A 107 -5.52 -11.89 6.52
CA THR A 107 -5.76 -10.49 6.91
C THR A 107 -5.36 -9.47 5.84
N ALA A 108 -4.87 -9.94 4.68
CA ALA A 108 -4.40 -9.08 3.58
C ALA A 108 -5.44 -8.05 3.10
N PHE A 109 -6.73 -8.39 3.20
CA PHE A 109 -7.84 -7.53 2.77
C PHE A 109 -8.62 -6.90 3.94
N ASP A 110 -8.14 -6.98 5.18
CA ASP A 110 -8.90 -6.53 6.35
C ASP A 110 -9.22 -5.03 6.32
N PHE A 111 -8.34 -4.20 5.74
CA PHE A 111 -8.62 -2.79 5.53
C PHE A 111 -9.90 -2.62 4.70
N HIS A 112 -9.98 -3.30 3.55
CA HIS A 112 -11.14 -3.26 2.66
C HIS A 112 -12.39 -3.87 3.32
N ASN A 113 -12.23 -4.98 4.05
CA ASN A 113 -13.34 -5.61 4.76
C ASN A 113 -13.91 -4.72 5.87
N ARG A 114 -13.06 -4.02 6.64
CA ARG A 114 -13.48 -3.04 7.64
C ARG A 114 -14.18 -1.84 7.01
N LEU A 115 -13.67 -1.34 5.89
CA LEU A 115 -14.34 -0.27 5.15
C LEU A 115 -15.76 -0.68 4.74
N ASN A 116 -15.93 -1.89 4.19
CA ASN A 116 -17.24 -2.38 3.76
C ASN A 116 -18.22 -2.61 4.92
N SER A 117 -17.72 -3.08 6.07
CA SER A 117 -18.58 -3.44 7.21
C SER A 117 -18.83 -2.28 8.19
N ARG A 118 -17.91 -1.33 8.30
CA ARG A 118 -17.93 -0.26 9.33
C ARG A 118 -17.85 1.16 8.76
N GLY A 119 -17.67 1.31 7.46
CA GLY A 119 -17.46 2.62 6.81
C GLY A 119 -16.08 3.23 7.05
N THR A 120 -15.15 2.51 7.70
CA THR A 120 -13.77 2.97 7.96
C THR A 120 -12.79 1.80 7.98
N MET A 121 -11.56 2.03 7.52
CA MET A 121 -10.44 1.08 7.60
C MET A 121 -9.78 1.05 8.98
N LYS A 122 -10.05 2.05 9.83
CA LYS A 122 -9.46 2.17 11.18
C LYS A 122 -9.96 1.04 12.09
N ILE A 123 -9.14 0.68 13.06
CA ILE A 123 -9.57 -0.15 14.20
C ILE A 123 -10.10 0.82 15.27
N GLU A 124 -11.25 0.52 15.85
CA GLU A 124 -11.75 1.27 17.01
C GLU A 124 -10.72 1.16 18.13
N LYS A 125 -10.24 2.29 18.64
CA LYS A 125 -9.40 2.29 19.84
C LYS A 125 -10.31 1.84 20.99
N ALA A 126 -9.98 0.70 21.60
CA ALA A 126 -10.59 0.25 22.85
C ALA A 126 -10.29 1.23 23.99
#